data_AF-A0A4D7QHN6-F1
#
_entry.id   AF-A0A4D7QHN6-F1
#
_cell.length_a   1.000
_cell.length_b   1.000
_cell.length_c   1.000
_cell.angle_alpha   90.00
_cell.angle_beta   90.00
_cell.angle_gamma   90.00
#
_symmetry.space_group_name_H-M   'P 1'
#
loop_
_entity.id
_entity.type
_entity.pdbx_description
1 polymer ?
#
loop_
_entity_poly.entity_id
_entity_poly.type
_entity_poly.pdbx_seq_one_letter_code
_entity_poly.pdbx_strand_id
1 'polypeptide(L)'
;MSREIFSVTEPTDRTLPVTGLAFTALMLVAGAGIAFLLKAYPGLGEKVPGMLLLLIVAFPFDLAVNALAARGSVGPLTMNWRVGGFIAGALLQIGLTGYVLR
;
A
#
# COMPACT_ATOMS: atom_id res chain seq x y z
N MET A 1 -30.91 4.90 -40.05
CA MET A 1 -31.00 4.50 -38.63
C MET A 1 -29.63 4.73 -38.00
N SER A 2 -29.48 5.86 -37.32
CA SER A 2 -28.21 6.35 -36.74
C SER A 2 -27.82 5.57 -35.49
N ARG A 3 -26.53 5.23 -35.39
CA ARG A 3 -25.90 4.76 -34.15
C ARG A 3 -25.68 5.98 -33.26
N GLU A 4 -26.51 6.15 -32.24
CA GLU A 4 -26.18 7.05 -31.14
C GLU A 4 -25.09 6.37 -30.30
N ILE A 5 -23.85 6.76 -30.56
CA ILE A 5 -22.73 6.55 -29.66
C ILE A 5 -23.04 7.42 -28.44
N PHE A 6 -23.69 6.82 -27.45
CA PHE A 6 -23.87 7.44 -26.14
C PHE A 6 -22.47 7.57 -25.53
N SER A 7 -21.83 8.72 -25.76
CA SER A 7 -20.63 9.09 -25.04
C SER A 7 -21.07 9.32 -23.60
N VAL A 8 -20.97 8.27 -22.78
CA VAL A 8 -20.96 8.42 -21.33
C VAL A 8 -19.69 9.20 -21.03
N THR A 9 -19.77 10.53 -21.03
CA THR A 9 -18.83 11.35 -20.27
C THR A 9 -19.10 11.03 -18.81
N GLU A 10 -18.46 9.97 -18.32
CA GLU A 10 -18.36 9.69 -16.89
C GLU A 10 -17.85 10.97 -16.23
N PRO A 11 -18.60 11.54 -15.28
CA PRO A 11 -18.04 12.59 -14.45
C PRO A 11 -16.86 11.96 -13.71
N THR A 12 -15.66 12.30 -14.14
CA THR A 12 -14.43 11.95 -13.45
C THR A 12 -14.42 12.76 -12.17
N ASP A 13 -15.16 12.32 -11.17
CA ASP A 13 -15.04 12.84 -9.82
C ASP A 13 -13.64 12.43 -9.35
N ARG A 14 -12.67 13.35 -9.50
CA ARG A 14 -11.25 13.15 -9.17
C ARG A 14 -11.04 13.16 -7.66
N THR A 15 -11.94 12.56 -6.90
CA THR A 15 -11.72 12.30 -5.49
C THR A 15 -10.72 11.17 -5.38
N LEU A 16 -9.50 11.50 -4.94
CA LEU A 16 -8.48 10.50 -4.62
C LEU A 16 -9.07 9.52 -3.60
N PRO A 17 -9.05 8.20 -3.85
CA PRO A 17 -9.64 7.24 -2.93
C PRO A 17 -8.82 7.24 -1.64
N VAL A 18 -9.44 7.75 -0.57
CA VAL A 18 -8.82 7.95 0.74
C VAL A 18 -8.21 6.65 1.28
N THR A 19 -8.83 5.51 1.00
CA THR A 19 -8.32 4.17 1.37
C THR A 19 -6.99 3.85 0.69
N GLY A 20 -6.81 4.26 -0.57
CA GLY A 20 -5.55 4.08 -1.31
C GLY A 20 -4.43 4.97 -0.78
N LEU A 21 -4.74 6.23 -0.48
CA LEU A 21 -3.78 7.16 0.14
C LEU A 21 -3.38 6.69 1.55
N ALA A 22 -4.34 6.27 2.36
CA ALA A 22 -4.10 5.74 3.70
C ALA A 22 -3.23 4.47 3.66
N PHE A 23 -3.50 3.55 2.73
CA PHE A 23 -2.67 2.38 2.51
C PHE A 23 -1.23 2.75 2.13
N THR A 24 -1.07 3.70 1.22
CA THR A 24 0.26 4.16 0.77
C THR A 24 1.05 4.80 1.91
N ALA A 25 0.41 5.68 2.68
CA ALA A 25 1.02 6.29 3.85
C ALA A 25 1.45 5.24 4.88
N LEU A 26 0.59 4.25 5.15
CA LEU A 26 0.91 3.13 6.02
C LEU A 26 2.14 2.35 5.52
N MET A 27 2.20 2.02 4.23
CA MET A 27 3.32 1.28 3.64
C MET A 27 4.63 2.04 3.71
N LEU A 28 4.61 3.36 3.55
CA LEU A 28 5.80 4.20 3.72
C LEU A 28 6.30 4.17 5.17
N VAL A 29 5.41 4.36 6.15
CA VAL A 29 5.77 4.29 7.57
C VAL A 29 6.29 2.90 7.94
N ALA A 30 5.64 1.84 7.43
CA ALA A 30 6.06 0.47 7.63
C ALA A 30 7.44 0.20 7.03
N GLY A 31 7.70 0.67 5.81
CA GLY A 31 8.99 0.49 5.14
C GLY A 31 10.13 1.16 5.91
N ALA A 32 9.91 2.39 6.40
CA ALA A 32 10.86 3.06 7.26
C ALA A 32 11.05 2.31 8.59
N GLY A 33 9.95 1.95 9.27
CA GLY A 33 10.00 1.22 10.55
C GLY A 33 10.75 -0.11 10.44
N ILE A 34 10.54 -0.86 9.37
CA ILE A 34 11.24 -2.12 9.11
C ILE A 34 12.72 -1.89 8.87
N ALA A 35 13.12 -0.85 8.13
CA ALA A 35 14.53 -0.53 7.93
C ALA A 35 15.25 -0.27 9.27
N PHE A 36 14.63 0.48 10.19
CA PHE A 36 15.16 0.69 11.54
C PHE A 36 15.12 -0.57 12.40
N LEU A 37 14.06 -1.38 12.30
CA LEU A 37 13.94 -2.64 13.02
C LEU A 37 15.05 -3.62 12.63
N LEU A 38 15.34 -3.75 11.34
CA LEU A 38 16.41 -4.60 10.83
C LEU A 38 17.80 -4.08 11.22
N LYS A 39 17.97 -2.77 11.38
CA LYS A 39 19.21 -2.19 11.96
C LYS A 39 19.36 -2.58 13.43
N ALA A 40 18.29 -2.50 14.22
CA ALA A 40 18.31 -2.82 15.65
C ALA A 40 18.45 -4.34 15.91
N TYR A 41 17.91 -5.18 15.01
CA TYR A 41 17.89 -6.64 15.11
C TYR A 41 18.38 -7.29 13.81
N PRO A 42 19.69 -7.29 13.52
CA PRO A 42 20.22 -7.79 12.25
C PRO A 42 19.90 -9.27 11.99
N GLY A 43 19.88 -10.10 13.04
CA GLY A 43 19.51 -11.52 12.93
C GLY A 43 18.04 -11.78 12.57
N LEU A 44 17.19 -10.75 12.60
CA LEU A 44 15.81 -10.83 12.11
C LEU A 44 15.78 -10.80 10.58
N GLY A 45 16.62 -9.97 9.95
CA GLY A 45 16.68 -9.82 8.48
C GLY A 45 17.24 -11.06 7.77
N GLU A 46 18.06 -11.84 8.46
CA GLU A 46 18.57 -13.12 7.96
C GLU A 46 17.49 -14.21 7.96
N LYS A 47 16.57 -14.18 8.92
CA LYS A 47 15.50 -15.17 9.07
C LYS A 47 14.23 -14.80 8.32
N VAL A 48 13.90 -13.51 8.28
CA VAL A 48 12.68 -12.98 7.67
C VAL A 48 13.04 -11.82 6.75
N PRO A 49 12.89 -12.00 5.42
CA PRO A 49 13.08 -10.92 4.46
C PRO A 49 12.22 -9.70 4.80
N GLY A 50 12.76 -8.49 4.68
CA GLY A 50 12.03 -7.24 4.94
C GLY A 50 10.74 -7.10 4.14
N MET A 51 10.71 -7.63 2.92
CA MET A 51 9.50 -7.69 2.08
C MET A 51 8.38 -8.54 2.69
N LEU A 52 8.72 -9.63 3.39
CA LEU A 52 7.74 -10.44 4.12
C LEU A 52 7.17 -9.68 5.32
N LEU A 53 7.99 -8.91 6.02
CA LEU A 53 7.52 -8.02 7.10
C LEU A 53 6.57 -6.95 6.56
N LEU A 54 6.85 -6.38 5.40
CA LEU A 54 5.93 -5.44 4.73
C LEU A 54 4.59 -6.09 4.39
N LEU A 55 4.58 -7.33 3.91
CA LEU A 55 3.34 -8.08 3.64
C LEU A 55 2.54 -8.34 4.92
N ILE A 56 3.23 -8.68 6.01
CA ILE A 56 2.60 -8.86 7.33
C ILE A 56 1.92 -7.55 7.79
N VAL A 57 2.49 -6.38 7.48
CA VAL A 57 1.85 -5.09 7.78
C VAL A 57 0.71 -4.76 6.81
N ALA A 58 0.83 -5.13 5.53
CA ALA A 58 -0.19 -4.85 4.52
C ALA A 58 -1.48 -5.63 4.73
N PHE A 59 -1.36 -6.90 5.14
CA PHE A 59 -2.50 -7.82 5.24
C PHE A 59 -3.61 -7.36 6.20
N PRO A 60 -3.31 -6.93 7.45
CA PRO A 60 -4.34 -6.45 8.38
C PRO A 60 -5.11 -5.24 7.86
N PHE A 61 -4.41 -4.28 7.24
CA PHE A 61 -5.07 -3.11 6.68
C PHE A 61 -5.97 -3.48 5.51
N ASP A 62 -5.49 -4.34 4.62
CA ASP A 62 -6.27 -4.82 3.49
C ASP A 62 -7.53 -5.55 3.97
N LEU A 63 -7.40 -6.43 4.97
CA LEU A 63 -8.54 -7.10 5.59
C LEU A 63 -9.53 -6.09 6.20
N ALA A 64 -9.05 -5.09 6.94
CA ALA A 64 -9.88 -4.06 7.55
C ALA A 64 -10.64 -3.24 6.49
N VAL A 65 -9.98 -2.82 5.41
CA VAL A 65 -10.63 -2.05 4.34
C VAL A 65 -11.65 -2.91 3.59
N ASN A 66 -11.35 -4.17 3.28
CA ASN A 66 -12.33 -5.06 2.65
C ASN A 66 -13.54 -5.30 3.57
N ALA A 67 -13.34 -5.44 4.88
CA ALA A 67 -14.43 -5.56 5.85
C ALA A 67 -15.30 -4.30 5.94
N LEU A 68 -14.69 -3.10 5.90
CA LEU A 68 -15.44 -1.83 5.88
C LEU A 68 -16.14 -1.59 4.54
N ALA A 69 -15.52 -1.98 3.42
CA ALA A 69 -16.11 -1.88 2.09
C ALA A 69 -17.32 -2.80 1.95
N ALA A 70 -17.27 -4.02 2.50
CA ALA A 70 -18.40 -4.94 2.56
C ALA A 70 -19.59 -4.39 3.37
N ARG A 71 -19.34 -3.46 4.29
CA ARG A 71 -20.36 -2.73 5.06
C ARG A 71 -20.83 -1.43 4.38
N GLY A 72 -20.31 -1.10 3.21
CA GLY A 72 -20.64 0.12 2.46
C GLY A 72 -20.09 1.41 3.07
N SER A 73 -19.15 1.32 4.02
CA SER A 73 -18.63 2.50 4.75
C SER A 73 -17.49 3.21 4.04
N VAL A 74 -16.73 2.51 3.19
CA VAL A 74 -15.59 3.05 2.44
C VAL A 74 -15.50 2.44 1.05
N GLY A 75 -14.83 3.13 0.12
CA GLY A 75 -14.51 2.58 -1.19
C GLY A 75 -13.49 1.43 -1.10
N PRO A 76 -13.63 0.37 -1.91
CA PRO A 76 -12.71 -0.76 -1.89
C PRO A 76 -11.29 -0.34 -2.28
N LEU A 77 -10.30 -0.95 -1.64
CA LEU A 77 -8.89 -0.74 -1.98
C LEU A 77 -8.58 -1.44 -3.31
N THR A 78 -8.40 -0.66 -4.37
CA THR A 78 -8.13 -1.18 -5.71
C THR A 78 -6.72 -1.76 -5.83
N MET A 79 -6.52 -2.71 -6.75
CA MET A 79 -5.22 -3.38 -6.95
C MET A 79 -4.10 -2.38 -7.26
N ASN A 80 -4.37 -1.32 -8.03
CA ASN A 80 -3.38 -0.30 -8.36
C ASN A 80 -2.84 0.40 -7.10
N TRP A 81 -3.70 0.68 -6.12
CA TRP A 81 -3.28 1.28 -4.85
C TRP A 81 -2.54 0.29 -3.95
N ARG A 82 -2.92 -0.99 -3.95
CA ARG A 82 -2.18 -2.04 -3.22
C ARG A 82 -0.77 -2.17 -3.76
N VAL A 83 -0.62 -2.30 -5.07
CA VAL A 83 0.68 -2.44 -5.73
C VAL A 83 1.50 -1.17 -5.56
N GLY A 84 0.93 0.00 -5.83
CA GLY A 84 1.63 1.28 -5.71
C GLY A 84 2.12 1.55 -4.28
N GLY A 85 1.26 1.35 -3.28
CA GLY A 85 1.62 1.52 -1.88
C GLY A 85 2.69 0.53 -1.43
N PHE A 86 2.55 -0.75 -1.78
CA PHE A 86 3.52 -1.78 -1.41
C PHE A 86 4.90 -1.51 -2.01
N ILE A 87 4.96 -1.16 -3.30
CA ILE A 87 6.21 -0.79 -3.97
C ILE A 87 6.83 0.44 -3.31
N ALA A 88 6.03 1.47 -2.99
CA ALA A 88 6.53 2.67 -2.31
C ALA A 88 7.17 2.34 -0.95
N GLY A 89 6.52 1.50 -0.15
CA GLY A 89 7.07 1.01 1.12
C GLY A 89 8.34 0.19 0.95
N ALA A 90 8.37 -0.70 -0.05
CA ALA A 90 9.54 -1.54 -0.36
C ALA A 90 10.74 -0.71 -0.82
N LEU A 91 10.54 0.26 -1.71
CA LEU A 91 11.59 1.17 -2.17
C LEU A 91 12.15 1.99 -1.01
N LEU A 92 11.29 2.50 -0.14
CA LEU A 92 11.72 3.25 1.03
C LEU A 92 12.49 2.35 2.01
N GLN A 93 12.02 1.13 2.24
CA GLN A 93 12.70 0.15 3.08
C GLN A 93 14.10 -0.19 2.54
N ILE A 94 14.21 -0.54 1.26
CA ILE A 94 15.49 -0.87 0.62
C ILE A 94 16.44 0.34 0.66
N GLY A 95 15.93 1.53 0.29
CA GLY A 95 16.69 2.76 0.31
C GLY A 95 17.24 3.05 1.70
N LEU A 96 16.37 3.07 2.72
CA LEU A 96 16.78 3.32 4.09
C LEU A 96 17.69 2.23 4.63
N THR A 97 17.44 0.95 4.38
CA THR A 97 18.34 -0.14 4.80
C THR A 97 19.74 0.06 4.22
N GLY A 98 19.87 0.51 2.96
CA GLY A 98 21.15 0.86 2.34
C GLY A 98 21.85 2.08 2.97
N TYR A 99 21.10 3.07 3.44
CA TYR A 99 21.65 4.24 4.16
C TYR A 99 21.96 3.93 5.63
N VAL A 100 21.16 3.08 6.27
CA VAL A 100 21.14 2.87 7.71
C VAL A 100 22.12 1.76 8.14
N LEU A 101 22.46 0.82 7.26
CA LEU A 101 23.46 -0.22 7.52
C LEU A 101 24.89 0.12 7.05
N ARG A 102 25.10 1.28 6.39
CA ARG A 102 26.42 1.87 6.21
C ARG A 102 26.85 2.60 7.48
#